data_AF-A0A9D4GXD7-F1
#
_entry.id   AF-A0A9D4GXD7-F1
#
_cell.length_a   1.000
_cell.length_b   1.000
_cell.length_c   1.000
_cell.angle_alpha   90.00
_cell.angle_beta   90.00
_cell.angle_gamma   90.00
#
_symmetry.space_group_name_H-M   'P 1'
#
loop_
_entity.id
_entity.type
_entity.pdbx_description
1 polymer ?
#
loop_
_entity_poly.entity_id
_entity_poly.type
_entity_poly.pdbx_seq_one_letter_code
_entity_poly.pdbx_strand_id
1 'polypeptide(L)'
;MLRNKLEAAQRAQVVSYELSEGNIVFSADAVVFELIDIALSQYFNKLSEQNCNVKVTDTFDNTGDSRTKRVYRVVNADGARYTLNVYVTTSRFLLNGKDCKKVLEDDIPNINAIVDFL
;
A
#
# COMPACT_ATOMS: atom_id res chain seq x y z
N MET A 1 -4.11 -17.66 -18.17
CA MET A 1 -5.36 -17.64 -17.36
C MET A 1 -5.30 -16.71 -16.13
N LEU A 2 -4.13 -16.18 -15.72
CA LEU A 2 -4.03 -15.03 -14.80
C LEU A 2 -3.70 -13.73 -15.54
N ARG A 3 -2.79 -13.81 -16.53
CA ARG A 3 -2.48 -12.74 -17.49
C ARG A 3 -3.70 -12.10 -18.15
N ASN A 4 -4.71 -12.89 -18.56
CA ASN A 4 -5.94 -12.35 -19.15
C ASN A 4 -6.87 -11.67 -18.12
N LYS A 5 -6.78 -12.04 -16.83
CA LYS A 5 -7.50 -11.38 -15.74
C LYS A 5 -6.81 -10.08 -15.33
N LEU A 6 -5.47 -10.06 -15.40
CA LEU A 6 -4.63 -8.88 -15.22
C LEU A 6 -4.67 -7.93 -16.42
N GLU A 7 -4.84 -8.41 -17.66
CA GLU A 7 -5.09 -7.58 -18.85
C GLU A 7 -6.51 -6.99 -18.81
N ALA A 8 -7.48 -7.73 -18.25
CA ALA A 8 -8.80 -7.20 -17.92
C ALA A 8 -8.74 -6.19 -16.76
N ALA A 9 -7.84 -6.36 -15.79
CA ALA A 9 -7.57 -5.42 -14.70
C ALA A 9 -6.64 -4.26 -15.12
N GLN A 10 -5.79 -4.39 -16.14
CA GLN A 10 -5.06 -3.27 -16.75
C GLN A 10 -6.01 -2.36 -17.53
N ARG A 11 -7.12 -2.92 -18.04
CA ARG A 11 -8.28 -2.14 -18.51
C ARG A 11 -9.12 -1.58 -17.34
N ALA A 12 -9.01 -2.14 -16.14
CA ALA A 12 -9.62 -1.64 -14.90
C ALA A 12 -8.55 -1.02 -13.99
N GLN A 13 -8.05 0.13 -14.44
CA GLN A 13 -7.18 1.08 -13.75
C GLN A 13 -7.23 1.00 -12.21
N VAL A 14 -6.10 1.31 -11.55
CA VAL A 14 -6.12 1.95 -10.22
C VAL A 14 -7.32 2.90 -10.16
N VAL A 15 -8.33 2.59 -9.35
CA VAL A 15 -9.70 3.09 -9.54
C VAL A 15 -9.81 4.59 -9.23
N SER A 16 -8.96 5.11 -8.36
CA SER A 16 -8.71 6.53 -8.16
C SER A 16 -7.63 6.73 -7.12
N TYR A 17 -6.90 7.84 -7.21
CA TYR A 17 -6.18 8.38 -6.06
C TYR A 17 -6.65 9.79 -5.76
N GLU A 18 -6.93 10.06 -4.49
CA GLU A 18 -7.31 11.38 -4.01
C GLU A 18 -6.13 11.98 -3.23
N LEU A 19 -5.65 13.13 -3.70
CA LEU A 19 -4.67 13.94 -3.00
C LEU A 19 -5.41 14.93 -2.11
N SER A 20 -5.21 14.82 -0.80
CA SER A 20 -5.63 15.81 0.19
C SER A 20 -4.40 16.44 0.81
N GLU A 21 -4.51 17.64 1.42
CA GLU A 21 -3.40 18.29 2.13
C GLU A 21 -2.83 17.36 3.23
N GLY A 22 -1.75 16.65 2.91
CA GLY A 22 -1.01 15.74 3.81
C GLY A 22 -1.26 14.24 3.62
N ASN A 23 -2.27 13.82 2.84
CA ASN A 23 -2.66 12.42 2.74
C ASN A 23 -2.96 11.99 1.30
N ILE A 24 -2.77 10.70 1.00
CA ILE A 24 -3.09 10.08 -0.28
C ILE A 24 -3.96 8.86 -0.02
N VAL A 25 -5.14 8.81 -0.67
CA VAL A 25 -6.02 7.65 -0.63
C VAL A 25 -5.93 6.93 -1.96
N PHE A 26 -5.61 5.64 -1.94
CA PHE A 26 -5.68 4.77 -3.11
C PHE A 26 -6.91 3.87 -2.97
N SER A 27 -7.75 3.83 -4.00
CA SER A 27 -8.86 2.87 -4.08
C SER A 27 -8.61 1.89 -5.23
N ALA A 28 -8.88 0.61 -4.98
CA ALA A 28 -8.77 -0.45 -5.97
C ALA A 28 -10.01 -1.36 -5.91
N ASP A 29 -10.30 -2.07 -6.99
CA ASP A 29 -11.24 -3.19 -6.89
C ASP A 29 -10.67 -4.29 -5.98
N ALA A 30 -11.52 -5.20 -5.53
CA ALA A 30 -11.13 -6.22 -4.55
C ALA A 30 -10.00 -7.14 -5.03
N VAL A 31 -9.90 -7.45 -6.34
CA VAL A 31 -8.85 -8.33 -6.86
C VAL A 31 -7.53 -7.59 -6.90
N VAL A 32 -7.52 -6.36 -7.41
CA VAL A 32 -6.34 -5.50 -7.47
C VAL A 32 -5.86 -5.16 -6.05
N PHE A 33 -6.78 -4.93 -5.12
CA PHE A 33 -6.47 -4.68 -3.71
C PHE A 33 -5.67 -5.83 -3.09
N GLU A 34 -6.10 -7.08 -3.26
CA GLU A 34 -5.39 -8.23 -2.71
C GLU A 34 -3.99 -8.39 -3.30
N LEU A 35 -3.82 -8.13 -4.60
CA LEU A 35 -2.50 -8.14 -5.26
C LEU A 35 -1.58 -7.05 -4.69
N ILE A 36 -2.09 -5.84 -4.51
CA ILE A 36 -1.34 -4.74 -3.90
C ILE A 36 -0.96 -5.09 -2.45
N ASP A 37 -1.86 -5.67 -1.66
CA ASP A 37 -1.55 -6.05 -0.27
C ASP A 37 -0.44 -7.12 -0.18
N ILE A 38 -0.43 -8.09 -1.10
CA ILE A 38 0.67 -9.06 -1.22
C ILE A 38 1.98 -8.34 -1.58
N ALA A 39 1.94 -7.44 -2.57
CA ALA A 39 3.10 -6.70 -3.02
C ALA A 39 3.68 -5.79 -1.91
N LEU A 40 2.83 -5.10 -1.15
CA LEU A 40 3.22 -4.29 0.01
C LEU A 40 3.94 -5.12 1.05
N SER A 41 3.44 -6.32 1.34
CA SER A 41 4.07 -7.24 2.30
C SER A 41 5.48 -7.64 1.85
N GLN A 42 5.66 -7.96 0.55
CA GLN A 42 6.98 -8.29 0.01
C GLN A 42 7.93 -7.08 -0.01
N TYR A 43 7.41 -5.91 -0.40
CA TYR A 43 8.18 -4.67 -0.47
C TYR A 43 8.73 -4.27 0.90
N PHE A 44 7.87 -4.17 1.90
CA PHE A 44 8.27 -3.70 3.23
C PHE A 44 9.15 -4.69 4.00
N ASN A 45 9.01 -5.98 3.74
CA ASN A 45 9.96 -6.97 4.25
C ASN A 45 11.36 -6.72 3.67
N LYS A 46 11.48 -6.53 2.36
CA LYS A 46 12.78 -6.19 1.72
C LYS A 46 13.33 -4.85 2.21
N LEU A 47 12.47 -3.85 2.41
CA LEU A 47 12.89 -2.54 2.90
C LEU A 47 13.49 -2.63 4.32
N SER A 48 12.91 -3.47 5.18
CA SER A 48 13.44 -3.71 6.53
C SER A 48 14.83 -4.36 6.53
N GLU A 49 15.14 -5.19 5.52
CA GLU A 49 16.47 -5.80 5.33
C GLU A 49 17.53 -4.77 4.87
N GLN A 50 17.09 -3.66 4.26
CA GLN A 50 17.96 -2.60 3.71
C GLN A 50 18.27 -1.46 4.70
N ASN A 51 18.09 -1.69 6.01
CA ASN A 51 18.26 -0.71 7.10
C ASN A 51 17.21 0.44 7.15
N CYS A 52 16.08 0.31 6.46
CA CYS A 52 14.94 1.20 6.73
C CYS A 52 14.22 0.72 7.99
N ASN A 53 13.84 1.65 8.87
CA ASN A 53 13.10 1.29 10.08
C ASN A 53 11.61 1.16 9.74
N VAL A 54 11.20 -0.06 9.41
CA VAL A 54 9.81 -0.40 9.11
C VAL A 54 9.19 -1.11 10.31
N LYS A 55 8.14 -0.52 10.86
CA LYS A 55 7.29 -1.16 11.87
C LYS A 55 5.96 -1.56 11.22
N VAL A 56 5.72 -2.86 11.13
CA VAL A 56 4.43 -3.43 10.72
C VAL A 56 3.60 -3.70 11.97
N THR A 57 2.32 -3.33 11.95
CA THR A 57 1.37 -3.65 13.01
C THR A 57 0.11 -4.17 12.36
N ASP A 58 -0.18 -5.46 12.58
CA ASP A 58 -1.48 -6.01 12.23
C ASP A 58 -2.51 -5.57 13.28
N THR A 59 -3.63 -5.04 12.82
CA THR A 59 -4.71 -4.56 13.69
C THR A 59 -5.85 -5.56 13.67
N PHE A 60 -5.96 -6.33 14.74
CA PHE A 60 -7.10 -7.20 15.01
C PHE A 60 -7.80 -6.67 16.26
N ASP A 61 -9.02 -6.13 16.12
CA ASP A 61 -9.86 -5.83 17.28
C ASP A 61 -10.86 -6.98 17.48
N ASN A 62 -11.01 -7.38 18.73
CA ASN A 62 -11.99 -8.32 19.27
C ASN A 62 -13.44 -7.79 19.23
N THR A 63 -13.68 -6.56 18.75
CA THR A 63 -15.03 -5.95 18.61
C THR A 63 -15.66 -6.10 17.23
N GLY A 64 -14.97 -6.69 16.24
CA GLY A 64 -15.54 -7.02 14.94
C GLY A 64 -15.74 -5.85 13.96
N ASP A 65 -15.36 -4.63 14.34
CA ASP A 65 -15.49 -3.44 13.49
C ASP A 65 -14.14 -2.71 13.34
N SER A 66 -13.23 -3.34 12.60
CA SER A 66 -12.04 -2.66 12.11
C SER A 66 -12.07 -2.59 10.60
N ARG A 67 -12.14 -1.36 10.09
CA ARG A 67 -11.95 -1.07 8.67
C ARG A 67 -10.50 -1.29 8.24
N THR A 68 -9.54 -1.34 9.17
CA THR A 68 -8.08 -1.42 8.93
C THR A 68 -7.53 -2.82 9.23
N LYS A 69 -6.84 -3.45 8.27
CA LYS A 69 -6.16 -4.75 8.41
C LYS A 69 -4.76 -4.60 8.97
N ARG A 70 -4.02 -3.64 8.43
CA ARG A 70 -2.58 -3.52 8.67
C ARG A 70 -2.11 -2.08 8.57
N VAL A 71 -1.13 -1.74 9.39
CA VAL A 71 -0.48 -0.44 9.39
C VAL A 71 1.03 -0.62 9.19
N TYR A 72 1.57 -0.01 8.15
CA TYR A 72 3.01 0.09 7.91
C TYR A 72 3.48 1.49 8.32
N ARG A 73 4.44 1.56 9.25
CA ARG A 73 5.12 2.80 9.62
C ARG A 73 6.54 2.72 9.13
N VAL A 74 6.92 3.66 8.28
CA VAL A 74 8.23 3.69 7.63
C VAL A 74 8.95 4.96 8.07
N VAL A 75 10.18 4.78 8.54
CA VAL A 75 11.12 5.88 8.79
C VAL A 75 12.34 5.64 7.93
N ASN A 76 12.52 6.52 6.94
CA ASN A 76 13.67 6.50 6.04
C ASN A 76 14.90 7.10 6.71
N ALA A 77 16.08 6.86 6.13
CA ALA A 77 17.36 7.34 6.64
C ALA A 77 17.46 8.88 6.66
N ASP A 78 16.71 9.57 5.80
CA ASP A 78 16.60 11.03 5.74
C ASP A 78 15.60 11.61 6.78
N GLY A 79 14.98 10.75 7.60
CA GLY A 79 13.98 11.13 8.59
C GLY A 79 12.56 11.28 8.03
N ALA A 80 12.36 11.05 6.73
CA ALA A 80 11.02 11.03 6.15
C ALA A 80 10.19 9.91 6.80
N ARG A 81 8.99 10.28 7.25
CA ARG A 81 8.10 9.38 7.99
C ARG A 81 6.72 9.39 7.37
N TYR A 82 6.31 8.22 6.89
CA TYR A 82 4.94 8.00 6.46
C TYR A 82 4.33 6.78 7.16
N THR A 83 3.01 6.75 7.13
CA THR A 83 2.20 5.64 7.61
C THR A 83 1.24 5.24 6.51
N LEU A 84 1.28 3.96 6.12
CA LEU A 84 0.33 3.36 5.19
C LEU A 84 -0.65 2.49 5.97
N ASN A 85 -1.93 2.81 5.87
CA ASN A 85 -3.02 2.06 6.49
C ASN A 85 -3.75 1.28 5.40
N VAL A 86 -3.90 -0.03 5.58
CA VAL A 86 -4.57 -0.94 4.64
C VAL A 86 -5.98 -1.21 5.14
N TYR A 87 -7.00 -0.90 4.33
CA TYR A 87 -8.42 -1.06 4.68
C TYR A 87 -9.10 -2.11 3.80
N VAL A 88 -9.37 -3.29 4.35
CA VAL A 88 -9.97 -4.41 3.60
C VAL A 88 -11.41 -4.14 3.22
N THR A 89 -12.22 -3.65 4.17
CA THR A 89 -13.67 -3.48 3.98
C THR A 89 -14.03 -2.46 2.91
N THR A 90 -13.10 -1.57 2.58
CA THR A 90 -13.31 -0.52 1.57
C THR A 90 -12.35 -0.66 0.38
N SER A 91 -11.51 -1.70 0.36
CA SER A 91 -10.47 -1.91 -0.66
C SER A 91 -9.61 -0.65 -0.90
N ARG A 92 -9.19 -0.04 0.22
CA ARG A 92 -8.50 1.25 0.23
C ARG A 92 -7.17 1.20 0.96
N PHE A 93 -6.28 2.08 0.55
CA PHE A 93 -5.03 2.36 1.23
C PHE A 93 -4.96 3.86 1.56
N LEU A 94 -4.61 4.21 2.79
CA LEU A 94 -4.41 5.59 3.22
C LEU A 94 -2.95 5.80 3.60
N LEU A 95 -2.28 6.63 2.82
CA LEU A 95 -0.92 7.10 3.09
C LEU A 95 -0.99 8.48 3.76
N ASN A 96 -0.43 8.59 4.95
CA ASN A 96 -0.33 9.84 5.71
C ASN A 96 1.12 10.12 6.10
N GLY A 97 1.54 11.38 6.08
CA GLY A 97 2.93 11.73 6.42
C GLY A 97 3.34 13.12 5.93
N LYS A 98 4.53 13.55 6.35
CA LYS A 98 5.08 14.85 5.93
C LYS A 98 5.52 14.85 4.46
N ASP A 99 5.91 13.70 3.94
CA ASP A 99 6.51 13.55 2.61
C ASP A 99 5.75 12.56 1.72
N CYS A 100 4.42 12.54 1.79
CA CYS A 100 3.59 11.62 0.98
C CYS A 100 3.88 11.68 -0.52
N LYS A 101 4.34 12.84 -1.04
CA LYS A 101 4.76 12.98 -2.44
C LYS A 101 6.01 12.15 -2.76
N LYS A 102 7.02 12.12 -1.89
CA LYS A 102 8.22 11.30 -2.10
C LYS A 102 7.89 9.81 -2.15
N VAL A 103 6.92 9.36 -1.37
CA VAL A 103 6.46 7.95 -1.39
C VAL A 103 5.89 7.56 -2.77
N LEU A 104 5.19 8.48 -3.44
CA LEU A 104 4.71 8.24 -4.81
C LEU A 104 5.85 8.06 -5.81
N GLU A 105 6.98 8.74 -5.58
CA GLU A 105 8.14 8.73 -6.46
C GLU A 105 9.07 7.54 -6.17
N ASP A 106 9.30 7.26 -4.88
CA ASP A 106 10.30 6.30 -4.43
C ASP A 106 9.72 4.89 -4.22
N ASP A 107 8.55 4.77 -3.58
CA ASP A 107 8.03 3.48 -3.11
C ASP A 107 7.02 2.85 -4.08
N ILE A 108 6.07 3.65 -4.60
CA ILE A 108 4.97 3.15 -5.45
C ILE A 108 5.47 2.43 -6.71
N PRO A 109 6.48 2.92 -7.46
CA PRO A 109 6.98 2.20 -8.64
C PRO A 109 7.52 0.81 -8.30
N ASN A 110 8.18 0.66 -7.15
CA ASN A 110 8.74 -0.61 -6.70
C ASN A 110 7.64 -1.59 -6.28
N ILE A 111 6.57 -1.09 -5.64
CA ILE A 111 5.39 -1.90 -5.30
C ILE A 111 4.70 -2.38 -6.57
N ASN A 112 4.51 -1.50 -7.57
CA ASN A 112 3.91 -1.87 -8.86
C ASN A 112 4.75 -2.90 -9.61
N ALA A 113 6.08 -2.79 -9.59
CA ALA A 113 6.97 -3.77 -10.22
C ALA A 113 6.82 -5.17 -9.61
N ILE A 114 6.51 -5.27 -8.31
CA ILE A 114 6.20 -6.55 -7.65
C ILE A 114 4.83 -7.07 -8.11
N VAL A 115 3.82 -6.20 -8.23
CA VAL A 115 2.50 -6.58 -8.75
C VAL A 115 2.61 -7.15 -10.18
N ASP A 116 3.40 -6.53 -11.05
CA ASP A 116 3.60 -7.00 -12.43
C ASP A 116 4.30 -8.36 -12.53
N PHE A 117 5.00 -8.77 -11.47
CA PHE A 117 5.68 -10.07 -11.39
C PHE A 117 4.78 -11.20 -10.87
N LEU A 118 3.68 -10.88 -10.18
CA LEU A 118 2.73 -11.83 -9.57
C LEU A 118 1.68 -12.34 -10.56
#